data_AF-A0A1D1XHD0-F1
#
_entry.id   AF-A0A1D1XHD0-F1
#
_cell.length_a   1.000
_cell.length_b   1.000
_cell.length_c   1.000
_cell.angle_alpha   90.00
_cell.angle_beta   90.00
_cell.angle_gamma   90.00
#
_symmetry.space_group_name_H-M   'P 1'
#
loop_
_entity.id
_entity.type
_entity.pdbx_description
1 polymer ?
#
loop_
_entity_poly.entity_id
_entity_poly.type
_entity_poly.pdbx_seq_one_letter_code
_entity_poly.pdbx_strand_id
1 'polypeptide(L)'
;WPLFAEQFINEKLVVQVLRVGVAVGAALCSTNEEERALVRRERIGEAVARVMGVGEEAEAMRKRARELAAMAKKAVDEGGSSHEDLRDLIQELTAHKSKKQVEE
;
A
#
# COMPACT_ATOMS: atom_id res chain seq x y z
N TRP A 1 -3.72 3.99 9.74
CA TRP A 1 -3.40 4.13 11.17
C TRP A 1 -2.55 2.94 11.55
N PRO A 2 -1.21 3.07 11.61
CA PRO A 2 -0.34 1.95 11.92
C PRO A 2 -0.44 1.56 13.40
N LEU A 3 -0.34 0.26 13.66
CA LEU A 3 -0.43 -0.37 14.97
C LEU A 3 0.83 -1.20 15.25
N PHE A 4 1.23 -2.07 14.32
CA PHE A 4 2.39 -2.97 14.48
C PHE A 4 2.95 -3.45 13.13
N ALA A 5 3.99 -4.29 13.17
CA ALA A 5 4.64 -4.90 12.01
C ALA A 5 5.11 -3.87 10.96
N GLU A 6 4.85 -4.13 9.69
CA GLU A 6 5.29 -3.32 8.56
C GLU A 6 4.46 -2.06 8.36
N GLN A 7 3.39 -1.87 9.14
CA GLN A 7 2.41 -0.79 8.92
C GLN A 7 3.03 0.61 9.01
N PHE A 8 4.08 0.81 9.81
CA PHE A 8 4.79 2.10 9.88
C PHE A 8 5.60 2.38 8.62
N ILE A 9 6.13 1.34 7.97
CA ILE A 9 6.78 1.44 6.67
C ILE A 9 5.73 1.74 5.59
N ASN A 10 4.59 1.05 5.62
CA ASN A 10 3.47 1.30 4.71
C ASN A 10 2.90 2.72 4.89
N GLU A 11 2.85 3.26 6.10
CA GLU A 11 2.46 4.67 6.33
C GLU A 11 3.41 5.62 5.62
N LYS A 12 4.73 5.39 5.69
CA LYS A 12 5.72 6.22 4.96
C LYS A 12 5.52 6.13 3.45
N LEU A 13 5.27 4.93 2.92
CA LEU A 13 4.93 4.75 1.50
C LEU A 13 3.68 5.56 1.12
N VAL A 14 2.58 5.41 1.86
CA VAL A 14 1.30 6.08 1.56
C VAL A 14 1.38 7.60 1.69
N VAL A 15 2.03 8.10 2.74
CA VAL A 15 2.03 9.54 3.10
C VAL A 15 3.16 10.29 2.41
N GLN A 16 4.39 9.75 2.39
CA GLN A 16 5.57 10.50 1.95
C GLN A 16 5.91 10.25 0.47
N VAL A 17 5.77 9.00 0.03
CA VAL A 17 6.15 8.59 -1.33
C VAL A 17 4.97 8.77 -2.28
N LEU A 18 3.88 8.03 -2.07
CA LEU A 18 2.67 8.08 -2.89
C LEU A 18 1.88 9.38 -2.66
N ARG A 19 1.96 9.95 -1.45
CA ARG A 19 1.31 11.21 -1.06
C ARG A 19 -0.20 11.18 -1.34
N VAL A 20 -0.85 10.10 -0.92
CA VAL A 20 -2.29 9.85 -1.06
C VAL A 20 -3.02 9.72 0.27
N GLY A 21 -2.34 9.97 1.38
CA GLY A 21 -2.93 9.89 2.71
C GLY A 21 -2.27 10.82 3.71
N VAL A 22 -2.87 10.88 4.90
CA VAL A 22 -2.43 11.72 6.01
C VAL A 22 -2.13 10.82 7.21
N ALA A 23 -0.98 11.03 7.86
CA ALA A 23 -0.64 10.36 9.10
C ALA A 23 -1.47 10.93 10.26
N VAL A 24 -2.01 10.05 11.10
CA VAL A 24 -2.82 10.42 12.26
C VAL A 24 -2.00 10.62 13.54
N GLY A 25 -0.71 10.23 13.51
CA GLY A 25 0.25 10.48 14.58
C GLY A 25 0.46 9.32 15.57
N ALA A 26 0.19 8.08 15.17
CA ALA A 26 0.61 6.91 15.95
C ALA A 26 2.15 6.86 16.00
N ALA A 27 2.71 6.70 17.21
CA ALA A 27 4.14 6.90 17.44
C ALA A 27 4.92 5.63 17.84
N LEU A 28 4.24 4.60 18.35
CA LEU A 28 4.89 3.38 18.82
C LEU A 28 4.39 2.16 18.04
N CYS A 29 5.34 1.39 17.50
CA CYS A 29 5.10 0.07 16.96
C CYS A 29 5.17 -0.96 18.10
N SER A 30 4.03 -1.50 18.51
CA SER A 30 3.98 -2.58 19.51
C SER A 30 2.81 -3.52 19.24
N THR A 31 3.07 -4.82 19.42
CA THR A 31 2.02 -5.83 19.42
C THR A 31 1.20 -5.81 20.72
N ASN A 32 1.74 -5.22 21.79
CA ASN A 32 1.03 -4.99 23.04
C ASN A 32 0.15 -3.73 22.91
N GLU A 33 -1.15 -3.89 23.14
CA GLU A 33 -2.10 -2.79 23.00
C GLU A 33 -1.91 -1.69 24.04
N GLU A 34 -1.50 -2.06 25.26
CA GLU A 34 -1.33 -1.15 26.40
C GLU A 34 -0.15 -0.19 26.21
N GLU A 35 0.85 -0.60 25.42
CA GLU A 35 2.01 0.23 25.10
C GLU A 35 1.70 1.26 24.01
N ARG A 36 0.64 1.06 23.21
CA ARG A 36 0.32 1.95 22.10
C ARG A 36 -0.20 3.30 22.62
N ALA A 37 0.49 4.36 22.25
CA ALA A 37 0.11 5.71 22.63
C ALA A 37 -1.29 6.08 22.10
N LEU A 38 -2.14 6.58 23.01
CA LEU A 38 -3.46 7.09 22.64
C LEU A 38 -3.33 8.36 21.79
N VAL A 39 -3.92 8.35 20.60
CA VAL A 39 -4.01 9.54 19.76
C VAL A 39 -5.22 10.37 20.17
N ARG A 40 -4.98 11.65 20.46
CA ARG A 40 -6.04 12.56 20.93
C ARG A 40 -7.03 12.89 19.82
N ARG A 41 -8.30 13.12 20.20
CA ARG A 41 -9.39 13.44 19.27
C ARG A 41 -9.08 14.64 18.36
N GLU A 42 -8.30 15.61 18.83
CA GLU A 42 -7.92 16.80 18.06
C GLU A 42 -7.07 16.40 16.84
N ARG A 43 -6.09 15.51 17.03
CA ARG A 43 -5.27 14.97 15.93
C ARG A 43 -6.09 14.15 14.94
N ILE A 44 -7.04 13.38 15.44
CA ILE A 44 -7.97 12.62 14.60
C ILE A 44 -8.80 13.58 13.75
N GLY A 45 -9.36 14.62 14.37
CA GLY A 45 -10.13 15.66 13.68
C GLY A 45 -9.32 16.39 12.60
N GLU A 46 -8.08 16.78 12.90
CA GLU A 46 -7.16 17.39 11.93
C GLU A 46 -6.90 16.47 10.73
N ALA A 47 -6.61 15.19 10.97
CA ALA A 47 -6.35 14.22 9.91
C ALA A 47 -7.58 14.00 9.01
N VAL A 48 -8.76 13.85 9.62
CA VAL A 48 -10.03 13.71 8.89
C VAL A 48 -10.32 14.96 8.06
N ALA A 49 -10.19 16.15 8.65
CA ALA A 49 -10.42 17.42 7.96
C ALA A 49 -9.48 17.60 6.75
N ARG A 50 -8.22 17.18 6.86
CA ARG A 50 -7.26 17.24 5.74
C ARG A 50 -7.60 16.28 4.61
N VAL A 51 -8.02 15.05 4.91
CA VAL A 51 -8.38 14.06 3.89
C VAL A 51 -9.71 14.42 3.21
N MET A 52 -10.70 14.86 3.99
CA MET A 52 -12.05 15.18 3.51
C MET A 52 -12.22 16.62 3.05
N GLY A 53 -11.21 17.46 3.23
CA GLY A 53 -11.25 18.87 2.87
C GLY A 53 -11.48 19.09 1.37
N VAL A 54 -11.86 20.32 1.03
CA VAL A 54 -12.05 20.78 -0.36
C VAL A 54 -10.85 21.60 -0.88
N GLY A 55 -9.77 21.66 -0.11
CA GLY A 55 -8.55 22.37 -0.48
C GLY A 55 -7.66 21.60 -1.46
N GLU A 56 -6.66 22.29 -2.00
CA GLU A 56 -5.72 21.75 -2.99
C GLU A 56 -5.01 20.47 -2.53
N GLU A 57 -4.62 20.39 -1.24
CA GLU A 57 -4.00 19.19 -0.68
C GLU A 57 -4.89 17.95 -0.84
N ALA A 58 -6.17 18.08 -0.51
CA ALA A 58 -7.12 16.98 -0.54
C ALA A 58 -7.46 16.56 -1.98
N GLU A 59 -7.63 17.52 -2.89
CA GLU A 59 -7.84 17.23 -4.32
C GLU A 59 -6.60 16.57 -4.95
N ALA A 60 -5.39 17.01 -4.60
CA ALA A 60 -4.16 16.39 -5.08
C ALA A 60 -4.03 14.94 -4.62
N MET A 61 -4.37 14.65 -3.36
CA MET A 61 -4.43 13.27 -2.85
C MET A 61 -5.45 12.42 -3.63
N ARG A 62 -6.67 12.94 -3.83
CA ARG A 62 -7.73 12.25 -4.60
C ARG A 62 -7.31 11.98 -6.04
N LYS A 63 -6.67 12.95 -6.70
CA LYS A 63 -6.17 12.79 -8.07
C LYS A 63 -5.13 11.68 -8.16
N ARG A 64 -4.10 11.70 -7.31
CA ARG A 64 -3.07 10.65 -7.26
C ARG A 64 -3.66 9.27 -6.95
N ALA A 65 -4.62 9.20 -6.04
CA ALA A 65 -5.30 7.94 -5.72
C ALA A 65 -6.06 7.37 -6.94
N ARG A 66 -6.73 8.22 -7.74
CA ARG A 66 -7.39 7.79 -8.98
C ARG A 66 -6.38 7.33 -10.05
N GLU A 67 -5.25 8.02 -10.18
CA GLU A 67 -4.16 7.62 -11.09
C GLU A 67 -3.58 6.26 -10.70
N LEU A 68 -3.29 6.05 -9.40
CA LEU A 68 -2.85 4.75 -8.88
C LEU A 68 -3.88 3.65 -9.11
N ALA A 69 -5.17 3.93 -8.92
CA ALA A 69 -6.23 2.96 -9.19
C ALA A 69 -6.28 2.55 -10.67
N ALA A 70 -6.12 3.50 -11.60
CA ALA A 70 -6.06 3.21 -13.02
C ALA A 70 -4.81 2.37 -13.39
N MET A 71 -3.65 2.69 -12.82
CA MET A 71 -2.41 1.92 -13.04
C MET A 71 -2.52 0.51 -12.47
N ALA A 72 -3.08 0.35 -11.27
CA ALA A 72 -3.27 -0.95 -10.63
C ALA A 72 -4.19 -1.86 -11.46
N LYS A 73 -5.28 -1.30 -12.01
CA LYS A 73 -6.16 -2.04 -12.93
C LYS A 73 -5.41 -2.48 -14.20
N LYS A 74 -4.70 -1.55 -14.84
CA LYS A 74 -3.91 -1.85 -16.05
C LYS A 74 -2.83 -2.89 -15.80
N ALA A 75 -2.22 -2.92 -14.61
CA ALA A 75 -1.15 -3.87 -14.28
C ALA A 75 -1.63 -5.32 -14.25
N VAL A 76 -2.91 -5.56 -13.93
CA VAL A 76 -3.48 -6.92 -13.79
C VAL A 76 -4.34 -7.36 -14.98
N ASP A 77 -4.73 -6.43 -15.86
CA ASP A 77 -5.39 -6.75 -17.13
C ASP A 77 -4.45 -7.59 -18.03
N GLU A 78 -5.01 -8.28 -19.03
CA GLU A 78 -4.23 -9.10 -19.97
C GLU A 78 -3.15 -8.25 -20.68
N GLY A 79 -1.91 -8.73 -20.67
CA GLY A 79 -0.74 -7.99 -21.17
C GLY A 79 -0.21 -6.90 -20.21
N GLY A 80 -0.81 -6.77 -19.02
CA GLY A 80 -0.34 -5.88 -17.95
C GLY A 80 0.86 -6.46 -17.18
N SER A 81 1.66 -5.60 -16.55
CA SER A 81 2.93 -6.00 -15.94
C SER A 81 2.81 -7.15 -14.92
N SER A 82 1.83 -7.10 -14.01
CA SER A 82 1.64 -8.15 -13.01
C SER A 82 1.04 -9.43 -13.61
N HIS A 83 0.26 -9.31 -14.68
CA HIS A 83 -0.21 -10.46 -15.46
C HIS A 83 0.98 -11.17 -16.13
N GLU A 84 1.87 -10.41 -16.76
CA GLU A 84 3.06 -10.97 -17.42
C GLU A 84 4.02 -11.60 -16.42
N ASP A 85 4.33 -10.92 -15.31
CA ASP A 85 5.22 -11.45 -14.27
C ASP A 85 4.71 -12.78 -13.71
N LEU A 86 3.39 -12.91 -13.49
CA LEU A 86 2.80 -14.16 -13.00
C LEU A 86 2.86 -15.27 -14.05
N ARG A 87 2.58 -14.94 -15.32
CA ARG A 87 2.69 -15.91 -16.41
C ARG A 87 4.13 -16.42 -16.52
N ASP A 88 5.11 -15.52 -16.48
CA ASP A 88 6.52 -15.85 -16.63
C ASP A 88 6.99 -16.73 -15.46
N LEU A 89 6.55 -16.44 -14.23
CA LEU A 89 6.76 -17.30 -13.07
C LEU A 89 6.20 -18.73 -13.28
N ILE A 90 4.98 -18.87 -13.81
CA ILE A 90 4.37 -20.17 -14.07
C ILE A 90 5.16 -20.94 -15.13
N GLN A 91 5.63 -20.26 -16.18
CA GLN A 91 6.45 -20.87 -17.22
C GLN A 91 7.78 -21.37 -16.65
N GLU A 92 8.44 -20.56 -15.82
CA GLU A 92 9.69 -20.95 -15.16
C GLU A 92 9.50 -22.18 -14.28
N LEU A 93 8.46 -22.20 -13.43
CA LEU A 93 8.15 -23.36 -12.58
C LEU A 93 7.83 -24.62 -13.38
N THR A 94 7.13 -24.47 -14.51
CA THR A 94 6.79 -25.59 -15.40
C THR A 94 8.04 -26.16 -16.06
N ALA A 95 8.91 -25.30 -16.59
CA ALA A 95 10.19 -25.70 -17.18
C ALA A 95 11.10 -26.39 -16.15
N HIS A 96 11.13 -25.90 -14.91
CA HIS A 96 11.85 -26.55 -13.81
C HIS A 96 11.32 -27.95 -13.49
N LYS A 97 9.99 -28.13 -13.47
CA LYS A 97 9.38 -29.45 -13.24
C LYS A 97 9.76 -30.44 -14.35
N SER A 98 9.67 -30.03 -15.61
CA SER A 98 10.00 -30.91 -16.75
C SER A 98 11.48 -31.30 -16.78
N LYS A 99 12.39 -30.41 -16.40
CA LYS A 99 13.82 -30.73 -16.28
C LYS A 99 14.07 -31.82 -15.23
N LYS A 100 13.45 -31.73 -14.05
CA LYS A 100 13.57 -32.76 -13.01
C LYS A 100 13.08 -34.14 -13.44
N GLN A 101 11.99 -34.21 -14.22
CA GLN A 101 11.45 -35.49 -14.71
C GLN A 101 12.29 -36.14 -15.82
N VAL A 102 13.21 -35.40 -16.44
CA VAL A 102 14.13 -35.92 -17.46
C VAL A 102 15.46 -36.38 -16.82
N GLU A 103 15.78 -35.87 -15.63
CA GLU A 103 16.97 -36.23 -14.85
C GLU A 103 16.74 -37.44 -13.91
N GLU A 104 15.48 -37.80 -13.63
CA GLU A 104 15.06 -39.03 -12.94
C GLU A 104 14.81 -40.19 -13.92
#